data_AF-D5UFA7-F1
#
_entry.id   AF-D5UFA7-F1
#
_cell.length_a   1.000
_cell.length_b   1.000
_cell.length_c   1.000
_cell.angle_alpha   90.00
_cell.angle_beta   90.00
_cell.angle_gamma   90.00
#
_symmetry.space_group_name_H-M   'P 1'
#
loop_
_entity.id
_entity.type
_entity.pdbx_description
1 polymer ?
#
loop_
_entity_poly.entity_id
_entity_poly.type
_entity_poly.pdbx_seq_one_letter_code
_entity_poly.pdbx_strand_id
1 'polypeptide(L)'
;MTEHASPDLPARETVLLAAFEGWNDAGSAATTALEHLHDVWGAEQVEELDPEDYHDFQVNRPVVGLGPDGTREITWPTTAVAVATTPRSGRRVVLVHGIEPSMRWRRYCGELLDIAAGLGVRTIVTVGALLADVPHTRPIPVNATSEDAHVRELLGLEPNTYEGPTGIVGVLQHEAAARGMQALSLWAAVPHYVAAPPSPKATLAILHRIEALLGEPVPLADLPEDATAWQLGVDELAGEDSEIGEYVRQLEEAKDTADLPEASGEAIAQEFERYLRRRDKGTGG
;
A
#
# COMPACT_ATOMS: atom_id res chain seq x y z
N MET A 1 -0.31 -29.37 4.17
CA MET A 1 -1.05 -28.13 3.90
C MET A 1 -0.09 -27.27 3.12
N THR A 2 -0.24 -27.26 1.80
CA THR A 2 0.63 -26.51 0.89
C THR A 2 0.20 -25.05 0.98
N GLU A 3 1.05 -24.21 1.56
CA GLU A 3 0.95 -22.76 1.45
C GLU A 3 0.92 -22.43 -0.05
N HIS A 4 -0.22 -21.96 -0.56
CA HIS A 4 -0.26 -21.36 -1.88
C HIS A 4 0.47 -20.02 -1.77
N ALA A 5 1.78 -20.04 -1.98
CA ALA A 5 2.55 -18.82 -2.19
C ALA A 5 1.82 -17.99 -3.25
N SER A 6 1.47 -16.75 -2.91
CA SER A 6 0.98 -15.81 -3.91
C SER A 6 1.98 -15.74 -5.06
N PRO A 7 1.53 -15.61 -6.31
CA PRO A 7 2.45 -15.46 -7.42
C PRO A 7 3.23 -14.15 -7.28
N ASP A 8 4.56 -14.20 -7.41
CA ASP A 8 5.43 -13.01 -7.39
C ASP A 8 5.57 -12.41 -8.81
N LEU A 9 5.98 -11.15 -8.90
CA LEU A 9 6.30 -10.53 -10.20
C LEU A 9 7.48 -11.23 -10.90
N PRO A 10 7.52 -11.27 -12.25
CA PRO A 10 8.59 -11.92 -13.02
C PRO A 10 10.00 -11.53 -12.56
N ALA A 11 10.88 -12.52 -12.44
CA ALA A 11 12.27 -12.31 -12.02
C ALA A 11 12.99 -11.39 -13.02
N ARG A 12 13.66 -10.33 -12.52
CA ARG A 12 14.44 -9.31 -13.27
C ARG A 12 13.63 -8.24 -14.00
N GLU A 13 12.36 -8.09 -13.71
CA GLU A 13 11.62 -6.88 -14.10
C GLU A 13 11.95 -5.71 -13.18
N THR A 14 12.27 -4.55 -13.77
CA THR A 14 12.40 -3.30 -13.01
C THR A 14 11.02 -2.86 -12.58
N VAL A 15 10.82 -2.79 -11.26
CA VAL A 15 9.55 -2.40 -10.63
C VAL A 15 9.72 -1.03 -10.00
N LEU A 16 8.73 -0.17 -10.16
CA LEU A 16 8.64 1.10 -9.45
C LEU A 16 7.64 0.97 -8.31
N LEU A 17 8.05 1.32 -7.09
CA LEU A 17 7.18 1.48 -5.93
C LEU A 17 6.99 2.98 -5.70
N ALA A 18 5.73 3.45 -5.65
CA ALA A 18 5.42 4.87 -5.44
C ALA A 18 4.49 5.07 -4.24
N ALA A 19 4.87 5.93 -3.31
CA ALA A 19 4.00 6.41 -2.23
C ALA A 19 3.98 7.93 -2.20
N PHE A 20 2.83 8.50 -1.85
CA PHE A 20 2.65 9.94 -1.79
C PHE A 20 2.04 10.34 -0.46
N GLU A 21 2.69 11.28 0.23
CA GLU A 21 2.16 11.86 1.47
C GLU A 21 0.83 12.58 1.23
N GLY A 22 0.08 12.79 2.30
CA GLY A 22 -1.16 13.55 2.29
C GLY A 22 -2.39 12.63 2.28
N TRP A 23 -3.33 12.88 1.36
CA TRP A 23 -4.64 12.22 1.37
C TRP A 23 -4.56 10.68 1.21
N ASN A 24 -3.50 10.19 0.57
CA ASN A 24 -3.32 8.78 0.22
C ASN A 24 -2.58 7.97 1.30
N ASP A 25 -2.24 8.57 2.45
CA ASP A 25 -1.27 7.99 3.38
C ASP A 25 -1.67 8.07 4.87
N ALA A 26 -2.76 7.38 5.21
CA ALA A 26 -3.20 7.24 6.60
C ALA A 26 -2.08 6.68 7.52
N GLY A 27 -1.86 7.36 8.65
CA GLY A 27 -0.81 6.98 9.60
C GLY A 27 0.62 7.13 9.07
N SER A 28 0.82 7.82 7.94
CA SER A 28 2.08 7.92 7.20
C SER A 28 2.67 6.55 6.79
N ALA A 29 1.83 5.51 6.71
CA ALA A 29 2.28 4.13 6.62
C ALA A 29 2.97 3.79 5.30
N ALA A 30 2.46 4.29 4.17
CA ALA A 30 3.03 4.06 2.85
C ALA A 30 4.33 4.84 2.64
N THR A 31 4.39 6.10 3.10
CA THR A 31 5.63 6.90 3.03
C THR A 31 6.72 6.25 3.88
N THR A 32 6.43 5.92 5.15
CA THR A 32 7.40 5.27 6.03
C THR A 32 7.82 3.89 5.50
N ALA A 33 6.95 3.16 4.80
CA ALA A 33 7.34 1.91 4.17
C ALA A 33 8.37 2.12 3.04
N LEU A 34 8.21 3.14 2.20
CA LEU A 34 9.17 3.42 1.13
C LEU A 34 10.48 4.02 1.66
N GLU A 35 10.43 4.85 2.69
CA GLU A 35 11.62 5.33 3.41
C GLU A 35 12.39 4.16 4.02
N HIS A 36 11.70 3.23 4.66
CA HIS A 36 12.32 2.01 5.19
C HIS A 36 12.99 1.19 4.09
N LEU A 37 12.33 1.00 2.94
CA LEU A 37 12.93 0.31 1.79
C LEU A 37 14.14 1.05 1.21
N HIS A 38 14.10 2.38 1.19
CA HIS A 38 15.23 3.21 0.79
C HIS A 38 16.45 2.90 1.66
N ASP A 39 16.28 2.87 2.97
CA ASP A 39 17.36 2.61 3.93
C ASP A 39 17.87 1.17 3.85
N VAL A 40 16.99 0.17 3.96
CA VAL A 40 17.42 -1.24 4.08
C VAL A 40 17.92 -1.85 2.78
N TRP A 41 17.55 -1.29 1.62
CA TRP A 41 18.11 -1.68 0.33
C TRP A 41 19.23 -0.74 -0.15
N GLY A 42 19.57 0.31 0.60
CA GLY A 42 20.61 1.27 0.25
C GLY A 42 20.33 1.95 -1.09
N ALA A 43 19.11 2.46 -1.26
CA ALA A 43 18.70 3.12 -2.49
C ALA A 43 19.48 4.43 -2.70
N GLU A 44 19.87 4.72 -3.94
CA GLU A 44 20.55 5.96 -4.30
C GLU A 44 19.56 6.87 -5.04
N GLN A 45 19.40 8.12 -4.57
CA GLN A 45 18.60 9.12 -5.28
C GLN A 45 19.27 9.45 -6.62
N VAL A 46 18.50 9.39 -7.70
CA VAL A 46 18.98 9.61 -9.07
C VAL A 46 18.34 10.82 -9.74
N GLU A 47 17.12 11.17 -9.35
CA GLU A 47 16.36 12.29 -9.91
C GLU A 47 15.44 12.90 -8.83
N GLU A 48 15.01 14.14 -9.05
CA GLU A 48 13.98 14.83 -8.28
C GLU A 48 13.13 15.69 -9.23
N LEU A 49 11.83 15.80 -8.96
CA LEU A 49 10.97 16.68 -9.75
C LEU A 49 11.10 18.12 -9.23
N ASP A 50 11.12 19.09 -10.15
CA ASP A 50 11.12 20.51 -9.77
C ASP A 50 9.83 20.85 -9.01
N PRO A 51 9.91 21.22 -7.72
CA PRO A 51 8.72 21.41 -6.91
C PRO A 51 7.93 22.68 -7.26
N GLU A 52 8.56 23.67 -7.91
CA GLU A 52 7.94 24.96 -8.23
C GLU A 52 6.77 24.82 -9.21
N ASP A 53 6.84 23.82 -10.09
CA ASP A 53 5.80 23.56 -11.09
C ASP A 53 4.56 22.85 -10.51
N TYR A 54 4.70 22.19 -9.34
CA TYR A 54 3.73 21.19 -8.88
C TYR A 54 3.15 21.47 -7.48
N HIS A 55 3.88 22.17 -6.60
CA HIS A 55 3.45 22.37 -5.21
C HIS A 55 3.03 23.81 -4.93
N ASP A 56 1.92 23.96 -4.20
CA ASP A 56 1.58 25.22 -3.54
C ASP A 56 2.39 25.33 -2.24
N PHE A 57 3.41 26.20 -2.23
CA PHE A 57 4.27 26.40 -1.06
C PHE A 57 3.59 27.09 0.13
N GLN A 58 2.33 27.54 0.01
CA GLN A 58 1.53 27.95 1.16
C GLN A 58 0.94 26.76 1.92
N VAL A 59 0.66 25.67 1.18
CA VAL A 59 0.17 24.40 1.72
C VAL A 59 1.35 23.54 2.17
N ASN A 60 2.30 23.29 1.27
CA ASN A 60 3.50 22.49 1.51
C ASN A 60 4.71 23.42 1.69
N ARG A 61 4.94 23.87 2.91
CA ARG A 61 5.98 24.89 3.19
C ARG A 61 7.37 24.27 3.14
N PRO A 62 8.37 24.95 2.53
CA PRO A 62 9.77 24.59 2.69
C PRO A 62 10.19 24.67 4.16
N VAL A 63 11.07 23.76 4.57
CA VAL A 63 11.55 23.67 5.95
C VAL A 63 12.96 24.20 6.03
N VAL A 64 13.25 25.01 7.05
CA VAL A 64 14.60 25.47 7.36
C VAL A 64 15.24 24.51 8.36
N GLY A 65 16.42 23.98 8.00
CA GLY A 65 17.20 23.05 8.81
C GLY A 65 18.64 23.51 9.00
N LEU A 66 19.41 22.70 9.73
CA LEU A 66 20.87 22.80 9.78
C LEU A 66 21.46 21.62 9.01
N GLY A 67 22.32 21.91 8.05
CA GLY A 67 23.08 20.90 7.32
C GLY A 67 24.15 20.22 8.21
N PRO A 68 24.81 19.16 7.72
CA PRO A 68 25.83 18.42 8.48
C PRO A 68 27.01 19.27 8.96
N ASP A 69 27.29 20.38 8.27
CA ASP A 69 28.32 21.35 8.61
C ASP A 69 27.83 22.51 9.51
N GLY A 70 26.55 22.47 9.92
CA GLY A 70 25.90 23.49 10.73
C GLY A 70 25.44 24.73 9.96
N THR A 71 25.50 24.72 8.62
CA THR A 71 24.94 25.81 7.80
C THR A 71 23.42 25.74 7.73
N ARG A 72 22.75 26.89 7.55
CA ARG A 72 21.30 26.92 7.37
C ARG A 72 20.95 26.52 5.95
N GLU A 73 20.13 25.49 5.82
CA GLU A 73 19.64 24.99 4.53
C GLU A 73 18.12 25.07 4.47
N ILE A 74 17.59 25.27 3.27
CA ILE A 74 16.15 25.20 3.00
C ILE A 74 15.90 23.93 2.20
N THR A 75 15.10 23.04 2.76
CA THR A 75 14.63 21.84 2.08
C THR A 75 13.26 22.12 1.49
N TRP A 76 13.16 21.98 0.17
CA TRP A 76 11.91 22.14 -0.56
C TRP A 76 11.16 20.80 -0.60
N PRO A 77 9.83 20.81 -0.47
CA PRO A 77 9.05 19.58 -0.66
C PRO A 77 9.14 19.16 -2.12
N THR A 78 9.65 17.96 -2.40
CA THR A 78 9.81 17.43 -3.75
C THR A 78 9.37 15.96 -3.82
N THR A 79 9.26 15.45 -5.04
CA THR A 79 9.18 14.01 -5.31
C THR A 79 10.55 13.52 -5.73
N ALA A 80 11.14 12.66 -4.91
CA ALA A 80 12.44 12.05 -5.16
C ALA A 80 12.26 10.70 -5.85
N VAL A 81 13.19 10.39 -6.75
CA VAL A 81 13.29 9.09 -7.42
C VAL A 81 14.63 8.47 -7.05
N ALA A 82 14.59 7.32 -6.40
CA ALA A 82 15.76 6.55 -5.99
C ALA A 82 15.79 5.17 -6.65
N VAL A 83 16.97 4.58 -6.76
CA VAL A 83 17.17 3.26 -7.34
C VAL A 83 17.91 2.37 -6.36
N ALA A 84 17.40 1.16 -6.15
CA ALA A 84 18.06 0.12 -5.38
C ALA A 84 18.23 -1.16 -6.21
N THR A 85 19.17 -2.00 -5.77
CA THR A 85 19.28 -3.39 -6.21
C THR A 85 18.95 -4.29 -5.04
N THR A 86 17.95 -5.15 -5.19
CA THR A 86 17.47 -6.00 -4.11
C THR A 86 18.51 -7.06 -3.73
N PRO A 87 18.60 -7.42 -2.44
CA PRO A 87 19.73 -8.21 -1.92
C PRO A 87 19.72 -9.68 -2.35
N ARG A 88 18.56 -10.28 -2.70
CA ARG A 88 18.46 -11.70 -3.04
C ARG A 88 18.50 -11.97 -4.53
N SER A 89 17.59 -11.41 -5.34
CA SER A 89 17.58 -11.70 -6.78
C SER A 89 18.39 -10.72 -7.63
N GLY A 90 18.84 -9.60 -7.05
CA GLY A 90 19.47 -8.51 -7.79
C GLY A 90 18.49 -7.77 -8.71
N ARG A 91 17.20 -7.76 -8.35
CA ARG A 91 16.16 -6.99 -9.05
C ARG A 91 16.46 -5.50 -8.88
N ARG A 92 16.33 -4.73 -9.97
CA ARG A 92 16.35 -3.27 -9.90
C ARG A 92 14.98 -2.79 -9.43
N VAL A 93 14.94 -1.99 -8.37
CA VAL A 93 13.71 -1.36 -7.86
C VAL A 93 13.89 0.15 -7.92
N VAL A 94 12.88 0.84 -8.42
CA VAL A 94 12.79 2.30 -8.40
C VAL A 94 11.85 2.68 -7.28
N LEU A 95 12.29 3.52 -6.36
CA LEU A 95 11.48 4.04 -5.27
C LEU A 95 11.12 5.48 -5.59
N VAL A 96 9.84 5.82 -5.52
CA VAL A 96 9.33 7.17 -5.69
C VAL A 96 8.59 7.56 -4.44
N HIS A 97 9.07 8.57 -3.75
CA HIS A 97 8.38 9.12 -2.58
C HIS A 97 8.35 10.64 -2.67
N GLY A 98 7.29 11.24 -2.17
CA GLY A 98 7.12 12.68 -2.15
C GLY A 98 5.73 13.07 -1.70
N ILE A 99 5.47 14.38 -1.75
CA ILE A 99 4.15 14.91 -1.41
C ILE A 99 3.24 14.83 -2.64
N GLU A 100 1.95 14.57 -2.43
CA GLU A 100 0.97 14.71 -3.51
C GLU A 100 1.05 16.13 -4.15
N PRO A 101 1.20 16.24 -5.48
CA PRO A 101 1.28 17.53 -6.15
C PRO A 101 -0.02 18.32 -5.96
N SER A 102 0.08 19.64 -5.83
CA SER A 102 -1.10 20.51 -5.68
C SER A 102 -1.78 20.81 -7.02
N MET A 103 -1.03 20.72 -8.13
CA MET A 103 -1.52 21.10 -9.45
C MET A 103 -0.79 20.36 -10.58
N ARG A 104 -1.31 20.51 -11.81
CA ARG A 104 -0.70 19.98 -13.05
C ARG A 104 -0.45 18.46 -13.04
N TRP A 105 -1.31 17.68 -12.40
CA TRP A 105 -1.16 16.23 -12.22
C TRP A 105 -0.84 15.45 -13.51
N ARG A 106 -1.48 15.79 -14.64
CA ARG A 106 -1.17 15.15 -15.93
C ARG A 106 0.28 15.33 -16.36
N ARG A 107 0.83 16.54 -16.18
CA ARG A 107 2.24 16.83 -16.50
C ARG A 107 3.17 16.15 -15.51
N TYR A 108 2.83 16.23 -14.22
CA TYR A 108 3.57 15.56 -13.14
C TYR A 108 3.70 14.05 -13.37
N CYS A 109 2.58 13.36 -13.60
CA CYS A 109 2.58 11.93 -13.91
C CYS A 109 3.34 11.66 -15.21
N GLY A 110 3.18 12.52 -16.21
CA GLY A 110 3.90 12.37 -17.48
C GLY A 110 5.42 12.40 -17.31
N GLU A 111 5.94 13.35 -16.55
CA GLU A 111 7.36 13.51 -16.24
C GLU A 111 7.89 12.33 -15.41
N LEU A 112 7.16 11.94 -14.36
CA LEU A 112 7.52 10.78 -13.54
C LEU A 112 7.57 9.48 -14.35
N LEU A 113 6.61 9.29 -15.27
CA LEU A 113 6.56 8.13 -16.15
C LEU A 113 7.64 8.16 -17.24
N ASP A 114 8.10 9.34 -17.67
CA ASP A 114 9.25 9.48 -18.57
C ASP A 114 10.54 9.05 -17.86
N ILE A 115 10.73 9.48 -16.61
CA ILE A 115 11.85 9.02 -15.76
C ILE A 115 11.78 7.50 -15.56
N ALA A 116 10.61 6.97 -15.20
CA ALA A 116 10.40 5.54 -15.00
C ALA A 116 10.75 4.73 -16.26
N ALA A 117 10.28 5.18 -17.44
CA ALA A 117 10.62 4.55 -18.72
C ALA A 117 12.12 4.58 -19.01
N GLY A 118 12.80 5.70 -18.73
CA GLY A 118 14.25 5.83 -18.85
C GLY A 118 15.04 4.88 -17.95
N LEU A 119 14.48 4.54 -16.79
CA LEU A 119 15.04 3.55 -15.84
C LEU A 119 14.66 2.11 -16.19
N GLY A 120 13.91 1.89 -17.27
CA GLY A 120 13.47 0.57 -17.75
C GLY A 120 12.35 -0.05 -16.92
N VAL A 121 11.59 0.76 -16.18
CA VAL A 121 10.42 0.30 -15.41
C VAL A 121 9.36 -0.26 -16.36
N ARG A 122 8.82 -1.43 -16.01
CA ARG A 122 7.72 -2.07 -16.73
C ARG A 122 6.47 -2.25 -15.86
N THR A 123 6.65 -2.36 -14.55
CA THR A 123 5.56 -2.48 -13.58
C THR A 123 5.64 -1.32 -12.58
N ILE A 124 4.51 -0.66 -12.36
CA ILE A 124 4.32 0.36 -11.34
C ILE A 124 3.39 -0.19 -10.26
N VAL A 125 3.85 -0.10 -9.02
CA VAL A 125 3.11 -0.44 -7.81
C VAL A 125 2.95 0.84 -7.02
N THR A 126 1.73 1.37 -6.98
CA THR A 126 1.42 2.46 -6.05
C THR A 126 1.09 1.89 -4.68
N VAL A 127 1.50 2.59 -3.62
CA VAL A 127 1.35 2.19 -2.24
C VAL A 127 0.64 3.31 -1.50
N GLY A 128 -0.43 2.98 -0.81
CA GLY A 128 -1.23 3.92 -0.04
C GLY A 128 -1.78 3.29 1.23
N ALA A 129 -2.34 4.13 2.08
CA ALA A 129 -3.04 3.76 3.29
C ALA A 129 -4.28 4.63 3.42
N LEU A 130 -5.40 4.01 3.80
CA LEU A 130 -6.68 4.70 3.98
C LEU A 130 -7.28 4.37 5.34
N LEU A 131 -8.15 5.26 5.82
CA LEU A 131 -8.92 5.01 7.04
C LEU A 131 -10.09 4.08 6.73
N ALA A 132 -10.26 3.04 7.53
CA ALA A 132 -11.30 2.02 7.35
C ALA A 132 -11.89 1.54 8.67
N ASP A 133 -13.06 0.90 8.56
CA ASP A 133 -13.74 0.18 9.63
C ASP A 133 -13.08 -1.18 9.87
N VAL A 134 -11.90 -1.16 10.48
CA VAL A 134 -11.12 -2.37 10.81
C VAL A 134 -10.65 -2.33 12.27
N PRO A 135 -10.61 -3.48 12.96
CA PRO A 135 -10.14 -3.54 14.33
C PRO A 135 -8.60 -3.52 14.38
N HIS A 136 -8.03 -2.66 15.24
CA HIS A 136 -6.59 -2.59 15.47
C HIS A 136 -6.02 -3.86 16.12
N THR A 137 -6.86 -4.73 16.67
CA THR A 137 -6.51 -6.00 17.34
C THR A 137 -6.34 -7.18 16.38
N ARG A 138 -6.60 -7.00 15.09
CA ARG A 138 -6.39 -8.01 14.03
C ARG A 138 -5.24 -7.61 13.09
N PRO A 139 -4.76 -8.48 12.20
CA PRO A 139 -3.80 -8.10 11.17
C PRO A 139 -4.36 -6.97 10.29
N ILE A 140 -3.54 -5.98 9.94
CA ILE A 140 -3.92 -4.88 9.05
C ILE A 140 -4.15 -5.45 7.64
N PRO A 141 -5.36 -5.35 7.07
CA PRO A 141 -5.59 -5.77 5.69
C PRO A 141 -4.82 -4.88 4.71
N VAL A 142 -4.09 -5.51 3.79
CA VAL A 142 -3.45 -4.82 2.67
C VAL A 142 -4.00 -5.41 1.38
N ASN A 143 -4.87 -4.66 0.71
CA ASN A 143 -5.49 -5.09 -0.53
C ASN A 143 -4.60 -4.73 -1.72
N ALA A 144 -4.48 -5.66 -2.66
CA ALA A 144 -3.81 -5.44 -3.93
C ALA A 144 -4.83 -5.46 -5.06
N THR A 145 -4.85 -4.43 -5.90
CA THR A 145 -5.79 -4.33 -7.03
C THR A 145 -5.09 -3.91 -8.32
N SER A 146 -5.68 -4.24 -9.46
CA SER A 146 -5.20 -3.80 -10.77
C SER A 146 -6.36 -3.67 -11.75
N GLU A 147 -6.27 -2.71 -12.67
CA GLU A 147 -7.17 -2.61 -13.81
C GLU A 147 -6.75 -3.51 -14.98
N ASP A 148 -5.50 -3.99 -14.98
CA ASP A 148 -4.97 -4.87 -16.01
C ASP A 148 -5.41 -6.31 -15.76
N ALA A 149 -6.24 -6.85 -16.66
CA ALA A 149 -6.74 -8.21 -16.59
C ALA A 149 -5.63 -9.27 -16.57
N HIS A 150 -4.52 -9.04 -17.27
CA HIS A 150 -3.38 -9.96 -17.29
C HIS A 150 -2.64 -9.96 -15.96
N VAL A 151 -2.41 -8.78 -15.37
CA VAL A 151 -1.79 -8.64 -14.04
C VAL A 151 -2.66 -9.31 -12.97
N ARG A 152 -3.99 -9.13 -13.04
CA ARG A 152 -4.93 -9.79 -12.13
C ARG A 152 -4.86 -11.31 -12.22
N GLU A 153 -4.87 -11.87 -13.43
CA GLU A 153 -4.74 -13.32 -13.62
C GLU A 153 -3.39 -13.84 -13.11
N LEU A 154 -2.31 -13.12 -13.41
CA LEU A 154 -0.96 -13.49 -13.00
C LEU A 154 -0.79 -13.52 -11.47
N LEU A 155 -1.33 -12.53 -10.77
CA LEU A 155 -1.10 -12.30 -9.33
C LEU A 155 -2.28 -12.71 -8.45
N GLY A 156 -3.38 -13.20 -9.04
CA GLY A 156 -4.62 -13.52 -8.33
C GLY A 156 -5.28 -12.29 -7.68
N LEU A 157 -5.33 -11.16 -8.39
CA LEU A 157 -5.87 -9.89 -7.88
C LEU A 157 -7.30 -9.63 -8.37
N GLU A 158 -8.03 -8.85 -7.58
CA GLU A 158 -9.38 -8.41 -7.91
C GLU A 158 -9.38 -7.07 -8.69
N PRO A 159 -10.44 -6.79 -9.48
CA PRO A 159 -10.69 -5.45 -9.99
C PRO A 159 -10.80 -4.43 -8.85
N ASN A 160 -10.36 -3.21 -9.10
CA ASN A 160 -10.83 -2.07 -8.33
C ASN A 160 -12.26 -1.71 -8.81
N THR A 161 -13.24 -1.74 -7.89
CA THR A 161 -14.64 -1.37 -8.17
C THR A 161 -15.02 0.01 -7.63
N TYR A 162 -14.04 0.78 -7.12
CA TYR A 162 -14.27 2.09 -6.55
C TYR A 162 -14.71 3.12 -7.61
N GLU A 163 -15.72 3.91 -7.28
CA GLU A 163 -16.16 5.07 -8.05
C GLU A 163 -16.24 6.29 -7.11
N GLY A 164 -15.51 7.36 -7.44
CA GLY A 164 -15.46 8.56 -6.60
C GLY A 164 -14.24 9.43 -6.88
N PRO A 165 -13.97 10.44 -6.02
CA PRO A 165 -12.75 11.23 -6.08
C PRO A 165 -11.49 10.36 -5.99
N THR A 166 -10.46 10.72 -6.75
CA THR A 166 -9.15 10.04 -6.72
C THR A 166 -8.04 11.02 -6.38
N GLY A 167 -6.99 10.50 -5.74
CA GLY A 167 -5.71 11.19 -5.57
C GLY A 167 -4.75 10.95 -6.73
N ILE A 168 -3.52 11.45 -6.57
CA ILE A 168 -2.42 11.28 -7.52
C ILE A 168 -2.07 9.81 -7.78
N VAL A 169 -2.27 8.94 -6.79
CA VAL A 169 -2.07 7.50 -6.91
C VAL A 169 -2.89 6.92 -8.06
N GLY A 170 -4.19 7.20 -8.09
CA GLY A 170 -5.07 6.69 -9.15
C GLY A 170 -4.78 7.33 -10.51
N VAL A 171 -4.41 8.62 -10.54
CA VAL A 171 -4.02 9.29 -11.80
C VAL A 171 -2.72 8.72 -12.35
N LEU A 172 -1.72 8.45 -11.52
CA LEU A 172 -0.47 7.82 -11.94
C LEU A 172 -0.71 6.42 -12.52
N GLN A 173 -1.55 5.60 -11.88
CA GLN A 173 -1.92 4.29 -12.41
C GLN A 173 -2.62 4.38 -13.77
N HIS A 174 -3.57 5.32 -13.91
CA HIS A 174 -4.29 5.54 -15.15
C HIS A 174 -3.34 5.94 -16.30
N GLU A 175 -2.47 6.92 -16.05
CA GLU A 175 -1.50 7.40 -17.05
C GLU A 175 -0.44 6.33 -17.38
N ALA A 176 -0.02 5.52 -16.39
CA ALA A 176 0.88 4.38 -16.59
C ALA A 176 0.27 3.32 -17.53
N ALA A 177 -0.98 2.94 -17.27
CA ALA A 177 -1.71 1.98 -18.09
C ALA A 177 -1.89 2.49 -19.52
N ALA A 178 -2.18 3.79 -19.70
CA ALA A 178 -2.26 4.42 -21.02
C ALA A 178 -0.94 4.36 -21.82
N ARG A 179 0.21 4.21 -21.13
CA ARG A 179 1.54 4.01 -21.73
C ARG A 179 1.92 2.53 -21.91
N GLY A 180 1.02 1.60 -21.59
CA GLY A 180 1.27 0.16 -21.68
C GLY A 180 2.17 -0.40 -20.57
N MET A 181 2.38 0.34 -19.47
CA MET A 181 3.01 -0.18 -18.27
C MET A 181 2.00 -0.98 -17.47
N GLN A 182 2.45 -2.05 -16.81
CA GLN A 182 1.62 -2.78 -15.85
C GLN A 182 1.44 -1.92 -14.60
N ALA A 183 0.21 -1.78 -14.13
CA ALA A 183 -0.09 -0.96 -12.96
C ALA A 183 -0.91 -1.76 -11.94
N LEU A 184 -0.48 -1.72 -10.68
CA LEU A 184 -1.24 -2.23 -9.54
C LEU A 184 -1.07 -1.32 -8.33
N SER A 185 -1.98 -1.43 -7.37
CA SER A 185 -1.97 -0.64 -6.14
C SER A 185 -2.06 -1.52 -4.92
N LEU A 186 -1.36 -1.13 -3.86
CA LEU A 186 -1.43 -1.69 -2.52
C LEU A 186 -2.06 -0.66 -1.59
N TRP A 187 -3.11 -1.05 -0.86
CA TRP A 187 -3.81 -0.18 0.08
C TRP A 187 -3.93 -0.84 1.45
N ALA A 188 -3.29 -0.26 2.46
CA ALA A 188 -3.46 -0.66 3.85
C ALA A 188 -4.72 -0.01 4.46
N ALA A 189 -5.53 -0.81 5.13
CA ALA A 189 -6.70 -0.35 5.86
C ALA A 189 -6.31 -0.01 7.32
N VAL A 190 -6.14 1.28 7.61
CA VAL A 190 -5.81 1.79 8.95
C VAL A 190 -7.09 2.04 9.75
N PRO A 191 -7.20 1.58 11.01
CA PRO A 191 -8.35 1.87 11.86
C PRO A 191 -8.61 3.38 11.96
N HIS A 192 -9.81 3.84 11.58
CA HIS A 192 -10.11 5.28 11.51
C HIS A 192 -10.01 6.02 12.85
N TYR A 193 -10.25 5.33 13.96
CA TYR A 193 -10.17 5.88 15.32
C TYR A 193 -8.72 6.01 15.82
N VAL A 194 -7.73 5.54 15.05
CA VAL A 194 -6.29 5.72 15.33
C VAL A 194 -5.54 6.17 14.08
N ALA A 195 -6.03 7.25 13.47
CA ALA A 195 -5.49 7.80 12.22
C ALA A 195 -4.16 8.57 12.38
N ALA A 196 -3.79 8.95 13.60
CA ALA A 196 -2.64 9.81 13.85
C ALA A 196 -1.32 9.10 13.49
N PRO A 197 -0.46 9.71 12.65
CA PRO A 197 0.88 9.17 12.41
C PRO A 197 1.75 9.19 13.66
N PRO A 198 2.70 8.24 13.80
CA PRO A 198 2.96 7.11 12.89
C PRO A 198 2.08 5.88 13.18
N SER A 199 1.85 5.05 12.16
CA SER A 199 1.25 3.71 12.30
C SER A 199 2.26 2.60 11.92
N PRO A 200 3.17 2.20 12.83
CA PRO A 200 4.18 1.18 12.55
C PRO A 200 3.56 -0.18 12.19
N LYS A 201 2.39 -0.51 12.75
CA LYS A 201 1.67 -1.74 12.42
C LYS A 201 1.18 -1.76 10.96
N ALA A 202 0.73 -0.63 10.43
CA ALA A 202 0.33 -0.52 9.03
C ALA A 202 1.54 -0.54 8.10
N THR A 203 2.62 0.17 8.45
CA THR A 203 3.91 0.12 7.74
C THR A 203 4.42 -1.31 7.61
N LEU A 204 4.44 -2.05 8.73
CA LEU A 204 4.87 -3.46 8.77
C LEU A 204 4.04 -4.34 7.83
N ALA A 205 2.72 -4.16 7.82
CA ALA A 205 1.83 -4.92 6.92
C ALA A 205 2.09 -4.61 5.44
N ILE A 206 2.34 -3.33 5.10
CA ILE A 206 2.72 -2.92 3.74
C ILE A 206 4.04 -3.56 3.33
N LEU A 207 5.06 -3.52 4.18
CA LEU A 207 6.37 -4.11 3.89
C LEU A 207 6.29 -5.62 3.66
N HIS A 208 5.53 -6.35 4.48
CA HIS A 208 5.27 -7.78 4.24
C HIS A 208 4.57 -8.02 2.90
N ARG A 209 3.63 -7.15 2.51
CA ARG A 209 2.94 -7.28 1.22
C ARG A 209 3.89 -7.00 0.05
N ILE A 210 4.80 -6.05 0.18
CA ILE A 210 5.84 -5.74 -0.82
C ILE A 210 6.85 -6.89 -0.92
N GLU A 211 7.31 -7.42 0.21
CA GLU A 211 8.21 -8.58 0.27
C GLU A 211 7.61 -9.78 -0.47
N ALA A 212 6.34 -10.09 -0.21
CA ALA A 212 5.59 -11.13 -0.92
C ALA A 212 5.46 -10.81 -2.42
N LEU A 213 5.02 -9.60 -2.78
CA LEU A 213 4.80 -9.23 -4.19
C LEU A 213 6.07 -9.29 -5.05
N LEU A 214 7.20 -8.82 -4.50
CA LEU A 214 8.46 -8.77 -5.23
C LEU A 214 9.23 -10.07 -5.16
N GLY A 215 8.90 -10.93 -4.19
CA GLY A 215 9.71 -12.06 -3.81
C GLY A 215 11.09 -11.62 -3.36
N GLU A 216 11.19 -10.58 -2.51
CA GLU A 216 12.46 -9.98 -2.07
C GLU A 216 12.48 -9.73 -0.57
N PRO A 217 13.56 -10.13 0.15
CA PRO A 217 13.55 -10.04 1.60
C PRO A 217 13.65 -8.58 2.04
N VAL A 218 12.83 -8.22 3.01
CA VAL A 218 12.82 -6.88 3.62
C VAL A 218 13.25 -7.00 5.07
N PRO A 219 14.48 -6.60 5.44
CA PRO A 219 14.88 -6.54 6.85
C PRO A 219 13.97 -5.55 7.60
N LEU A 220 13.28 -5.99 8.65
CA LEU A 220 12.26 -5.17 9.34
C LEU A 220 12.80 -4.36 10.53
N ALA A 221 14.04 -4.62 10.95
CA ALA A 221 14.66 -3.99 12.12
C ALA A 221 13.72 -4.04 13.36
N ASP A 222 13.51 -2.92 14.03
CA ASP A 222 12.70 -2.80 15.25
C ASP A 222 11.19 -2.57 14.97
N LEU A 223 10.76 -2.54 13.70
CA LEU A 223 9.36 -2.32 13.33
C LEU A 223 8.36 -3.33 13.95
N PRO A 224 8.69 -4.63 14.10
CA PRO A 224 7.79 -5.58 14.77
C PRO A 224 7.55 -5.23 16.25
N GLU A 225 8.58 -4.79 16.95
CA GLU A 225 8.51 -4.33 18.33
C GLU A 225 7.68 -3.03 18.41
N ASP A 226 7.93 -2.07 17.53
CA ASP A 226 7.18 -0.81 17.45
C ASP A 226 5.70 -1.04 17.14
N ALA A 227 5.38 -1.98 16.23
CA ALA A 227 4.01 -2.35 15.92
C ALA A 227 3.29 -2.98 17.14
N THR A 228 3.99 -3.78 17.93
CA THR A 228 3.46 -4.37 19.17
C THR A 228 3.22 -3.31 20.24
N ALA A 229 4.19 -2.41 20.44
CA ALA A 229 4.08 -1.30 21.38
C ALA A 229 2.93 -0.36 21.00
N TRP A 230 2.79 -0.04 19.71
CA TRP A 230 1.68 0.73 19.17
C TRP A 230 0.34 0.06 19.48
N GLN A 231 0.20 -1.25 19.22
CA GLN A 231 -1.06 -1.95 19.48
C GLN A 231 -1.45 -1.90 20.96
N LEU A 232 -0.50 -2.14 21.87
CA LEU A 232 -0.74 -2.05 23.31
C LEU A 232 -1.21 -0.66 23.74
N GLY A 233 -0.63 0.40 23.17
CA GLY A 233 -1.07 1.77 23.42
C GLY A 233 -2.49 2.04 22.94
N VAL A 234 -2.88 1.48 21.78
CA VAL A 234 -4.26 1.57 21.31
C VAL A 234 -5.22 0.75 22.17
N ASP A 235 -4.81 -0.45 22.59
CA ASP A 235 -5.61 -1.32 23.48
C ASP A 235 -5.95 -0.58 24.79
N GLU A 236 -4.98 0.15 25.36
CA GLU A 236 -5.18 0.96 26.57
C GLU A 236 -6.19 2.08 26.33
N LEU A 237 -6.00 2.88 25.27
CA LEU A 237 -6.91 3.98 24.92
C LEU A 237 -8.34 3.50 24.63
N ALA A 238 -8.49 2.38 23.91
CA ALA A 238 -9.79 1.78 23.61
C ALA A 238 -10.43 1.14 24.85
N GLY A 239 -9.63 0.73 25.84
CA GLY A 239 -10.10 0.19 27.12
C GLY A 239 -10.61 1.25 28.09
N GLU A 240 -10.11 2.48 28.00
CA GLU A 240 -10.55 3.62 28.80
C GLU A 240 -11.91 4.18 28.35
N ASP A 241 -12.28 3.98 27.08
CA ASP A 241 -13.54 4.43 26.49
C ASP A 241 -14.46 3.25 26.15
N SER A 242 -15.56 3.10 26.89
CA SER A 242 -16.50 2.00 26.71
C SER A 242 -17.18 1.99 25.34
N GLU A 243 -17.43 3.16 24.73
CA GLU A 243 -18.06 3.26 23.41
C GLU A 243 -17.08 2.78 22.32
N ILE A 244 -15.82 3.21 22.40
CA ILE A 244 -14.77 2.74 21.49
C ILE A 244 -14.55 1.24 21.68
N GLY A 245 -14.48 0.75 22.92
CA GLY A 245 -14.31 -0.67 23.20
C GLY A 245 -15.46 -1.53 22.67
N GLU A 246 -16.72 -1.08 22.77
CA GLU A 246 -17.87 -1.74 22.14
C GLU A 246 -17.77 -1.75 20.62
N TYR A 247 -17.39 -0.63 20.03
CA TYR A 247 -17.22 -0.50 18.59
C TYR A 247 -16.11 -1.41 18.04
N VAL A 248 -14.96 -1.48 18.71
CA VAL A 248 -13.86 -2.40 18.36
C VAL A 248 -14.35 -3.84 18.34
N ARG A 249 -15.10 -4.28 19.37
CA ARG A 249 -15.66 -5.64 19.40
C ARG A 249 -16.59 -5.93 18.23
N GLN A 250 -17.42 -4.97 17.81
CA GLN A 250 -18.26 -5.14 16.62
C GLN A 250 -17.44 -5.30 15.34
N LEU A 251 -16.35 -4.54 15.21
CA LEU A 251 -15.43 -4.66 14.08
C LEU A 251 -14.70 -6.02 14.08
N GLU A 252 -14.31 -6.52 15.25
CA GLU A 252 -13.74 -7.86 15.41
C GLU A 252 -14.71 -8.95 14.98
N GLU A 253 -15.96 -8.92 15.47
CA GLU A 253 -16.98 -9.90 15.11
C GLU A 253 -17.25 -9.89 13.59
N ALA A 254 -17.38 -8.71 12.98
CA ALA A 254 -17.59 -8.58 11.55
C ALA A 254 -16.42 -9.14 10.74
N LYS A 255 -15.18 -8.85 11.16
CA LYS A 255 -13.96 -9.33 10.49
C LYS A 255 -13.78 -10.83 10.63
N ASP A 256 -13.87 -11.35 11.85
CA ASP A 256 -13.71 -12.78 12.14
C ASP A 256 -14.77 -13.61 11.41
N THR A 257 -16.01 -13.10 11.30
CA THR A 257 -17.08 -13.74 10.53
C THR A 257 -16.77 -13.80 9.03
N ALA A 258 -16.23 -12.71 8.46
CA ALA A 258 -15.86 -12.66 7.05
C ALA A 258 -14.70 -13.61 6.70
N ASP A 259 -13.80 -13.86 7.65
CA ASP A 259 -12.63 -14.74 7.46
C ASP A 259 -12.95 -16.23 7.69
N LEU A 260 -14.18 -16.58 8.12
CA LEU A 260 -14.59 -17.98 8.28
C LEU A 260 -14.60 -18.71 6.92
N PRO A 261 -14.04 -19.94 6.81
CA PRO A 261 -14.05 -20.71 5.57
C PRO A 261 -15.45 -20.95 4.99
N GLU A 262 -16.45 -21.03 5.87
CA GLU A 262 -17.87 -21.26 5.56
C GLU A 262 -18.56 -20.03 4.95
N ALA A 263 -17.98 -18.84 5.12
CA ALA A 263 -18.44 -17.58 4.52
C ALA A 263 -17.88 -17.36 3.09
N SER A 264 -16.94 -18.20 2.65
CA SER A 264 -16.43 -18.13 1.27
C SER A 264 -17.54 -18.46 0.26
N GLY A 265 -17.60 -17.72 -0.86
CA GLY A 265 -18.61 -17.92 -1.90
C GLY A 265 -18.66 -19.37 -2.42
N GLU A 266 -17.53 -20.08 -2.38
CA GLU A 266 -17.43 -21.50 -2.74
C GLU A 266 -18.09 -22.44 -1.71
N ALA A 267 -17.97 -22.16 -0.41
CA ALA A 267 -18.62 -22.96 0.64
C ALA A 267 -20.14 -22.76 0.64
N ILE A 268 -20.59 -21.52 0.43
CA ILE A 268 -22.01 -21.18 0.26
C ILE A 268 -22.57 -21.83 -1.01
N ALA A 269 -21.82 -21.82 -2.13
CA ALA A 269 -22.19 -22.50 -3.36
C ALA A 269 -22.27 -24.03 -3.18
N GLN A 270 -21.32 -24.65 -2.47
CA GLN A 270 -21.33 -26.08 -2.17
C GLN A 270 -22.50 -26.50 -1.26
N GLU A 271 -22.84 -25.69 -0.25
CA GLU A 271 -24.02 -25.90 0.59
C GLU A 271 -25.32 -25.74 -0.22
N PHE A 272 -25.38 -24.75 -1.13
CA PHE A 272 -26.52 -24.54 -2.02
C PHE A 272 -26.70 -25.71 -3.02
N GLU A 273 -25.63 -26.21 -3.62
CA GLU A 273 -25.66 -27.41 -4.46
C GLU A 273 -26.07 -28.66 -3.67
N ARG A 274 -25.59 -28.81 -2.43
CA ARG A 274 -25.96 -29.91 -1.52
C ARG A 274 -27.44 -29.84 -1.13
N TYR A 275 -27.99 -28.63 -0.94
CA TYR A 275 -29.40 -28.39 -0.69
C TYR A 275 -30.27 -28.75 -1.91
N LEU A 276 -29.89 -28.33 -3.13
CA LEU A 276 -30.61 -28.67 -4.36
C LEU A 276 -30.61 -30.18 -4.63
N ARG A 277 -29.48 -30.89 -4.42
CA ARG A 277 -29.39 -32.35 -4.55
C ARG A 277 -30.27 -33.12 -3.56
N ARG A 278 -30.55 -32.56 -2.38
CA ARG A 278 -31.48 -33.16 -1.41
C ARG A 278 -32.93 -33.01 -1.83
N ARG A 279 -33.28 -31.94 -2.58
CA ARG A 279 -34.64 -31.70 -3.08
C ARG A 279 -35.00 -32.59 -4.27
N ASP A 280 -34.05 -32.84 -5.17
CA ASP A 280 -34.26 -33.75 -6.31
C ASP A 280 -34.42 -35.23 -5.88
N LYS A 281 -33.84 -35.62 -4.74
CA LYS A 281 -34.05 -36.96 -4.17
C LYS A 281 -35.32 -37.09 -3.33
N GLY A 282 -36.04 -36.00 -3.08
CA GLY A 282 -37.24 -35.96 -2.23
C GLY A 282 -38.58 -35.85 -2.95
N THR A 283 -38.60 -35.77 -4.29
CA THR A 283 -39.84 -35.55 -5.06
C THR A 283 -40.22 -36.71 -5.98
N GLY A 284 -39.69 -37.92 -5.72
CA GLY A 284 -40.11 -39.16 -6.36
C GLY A 284 -40.89 -40.05 -5.41
N GLY A 285 -42.15 -39.69 -5.15
CA GLY A 285 -43.11 -40.47 -4.37
C GLY A 285 -44.52 -40.15 -4.80
#